data_AF-A0A967GXC0-F1
#
_entry.id   AF-A0A967GXC0-F1
#
_cell.length_a   1.000
_cell.length_b   1.000
_cell.length_c   1.000
_cell.angle_alpha   90.00
_cell.angle_beta   90.00
_cell.angle_gamma   90.00
#
_symmetry.space_group_name_H-M   'P 1'
#
loop_
_entity.id
_entity.type
_entity.pdbx_description
1 polymer ?
#
loop_
_entity_poly.entity_id
_entity_poly.type
_entity_poly.pdbx_seq_one_letter_code
_entity_poly.pdbx_strand_id
1 'polypeptide(L)'
;MTPSEVAEHVVRAFHDAEVPFLLVGSFSSNQYGIPRSTKDIYVVVQTQAGNLHDLAGILGPEFLPEQQFRFETNTGTVCQEFAAQGCTMKVGVFTLSDDAHDQARFARRV
;
A
#
# COMPACT_ATOMS: atom_id res chain seq x y z
N MET A 1 -10.49 6.03 -13.07
CA MET A 1 -9.87 4.71 -12.79
C MET A 1 -10.90 3.80 -12.15
N THR A 2 -10.96 2.53 -12.55
CA THR A 2 -11.70 1.47 -11.87
C THR A 2 -10.90 0.94 -10.66
N PRO A 3 -11.53 0.27 -9.68
CA PRO A 3 -10.84 -0.40 -8.59
C PRO A 3 -9.65 -1.28 -9.00
N SER A 4 -9.81 -2.08 -10.06
CA SER A 4 -8.76 -2.96 -10.55
C SER A 4 -7.61 -2.18 -11.19
N GLU A 5 -7.91 -1.11 -11.94
CA GLU A 5 -6.89 -0.24 -12.53
C GLU A 5 -6.07 0.47 -11.45
N VAL A 6 -6.69 0.90 -10.35
CA VAL A 6 -5.98 1.48 -9.21
C VAL A 6 -5.01 0.47 -8.61
N ALA A 7 -5.43 -0.78 -8.39
CA ALA A 7 -4.57 -1.82 -7.85
C ALA A 7 -3.40 -2.16 -8.78
N GLU A 8 -3.67 -2.33 -10.08
CA GLU A 8 -2.65 -2.58 -11.09
C GLU A 8 -1.62 -1.45 -11.14
N HIS A 9 -2.09 -0.20 -11.11
CA HIS A 9 -1.21 0.96 -11.08
C HIS A 9 -0.31 0.98 -9.85
N VAL A 10 -0.86 0.75 -8.65
CA VAL A 10 -0.09 0.74 -7.40
C VAL A 10 0.99 -0.35 -7.43
N VAL A 11 0.62 -1.56 -7.83
CA VAL A 11 1.56 -2.69 -7.94
C VAL A 11 2.67 -2.38 -8.93
N ARG A 12 2.30 -1.85 -10.10
CA ARG A 12 3.25 -1.49 -11.15
C ARG A 12 4.18 -0.35 -10.73
N ALA A 13 3.66 0.68 -10.07
CA ALA A 13 4.46 1.81 -9.60
C ALA A 13 5.58 1.38 -8.65
N PHE A 14 5.28 0.52 -7.67
CA PHE A 14 6.31 0.02 -6.75
C PHE A 14 7.25 -0.99 -7.41
N HIS A 15 6.74 -1.83 -8.31
CA HIS A 15 7.57 -2.74 -9.09
C HIS A 15 8.59 -1.98 -9.97
N ASP A 16 8.13 -0.99 -10.74
CA ASP A 16 8.96 -0.22 -11.67
C ASP A 16 9.94 0.70 -10.94
N ALA A 17 9.62 1.12 -9.70
CA ALA A 17 10.52 1.85 -8.81
C ALA A 17 11.50 0.95 -8.04
N GLU A 18 11.48 -0.37 -8.27
CA GLU A 18 12.29 -1.38 -7.56
C GLU A 18 12.13 -1.31 -6.02
N VAL A 19 10.96 -0.86 -5.54
CA VAL A 19 10.65 -0.79 -4.11
C VAL A 19 10.02 -2.12 -3.69
N PRO A 20 10.65 -2.91 -2.80
CA PRO A 20 10.03 -4.14 -2.33
C PRO A 20 8.71 -3.83 -1.63
N PHE A 21 7.65 -4.53 -2.03
CA PHE A 21 6.32 -4.33 -1.48
C PHE A 21 5.59 -5.66 -1.20
N LEU A 22 4.56 -5.60 -0.37
CA LEU A 22 3.64 -6.70 -0.08
C LEU A 22 2.21 -6.17 -0.09
N LEU A 23 1.33 -6.77 -0.89
CA LEU A 23 -0.11 -6.53 -0.81
C LEU A 23 -0.67 -7.17 0.47
N VAL A 24 -1.44 -6.39 1.23
CA VAL A 24 -2.05 -6.82 2.49
C VAL A 24 -3.52 -6.40 2.57
N GLY A 25 -4.16 -6.75 3.68
CA GLY A 25 -5.54 -6.36 3.95
C GLY A 25 -6.56 -7.15 3.13
N SER A 26 -7.73 -6.55 2.93
CA SER A 26 -8.86 -7.22 2.29
C SER A 26 -8.63 -7.50 0.80
N PHE A 27 -7.87 -6.62 0.12
CA PHE A 27 -7.57 -6.77 -1.30
C PHE A 27 -6.64 -7.95 -1.60
N SER A 28 -5.76 -8.34 -0.67
CA SER A 28 -4.87 -9.50 -0.89
C SER A 28 -5.65 -10.80 -1.06
N SER A 29 -6.85 -10.92 -0.48
CA SER A 29 -7.75 -12.06 -0.72
C SER A 29 -8.22 -12.16 -2.17
N ASN A 30 -8.29 -11.04 -2.89
CA ASN A 30 -8.66 -11.04 -4.31
C ASN A 30 -7.53 -11.56 -5.19
N GLN A 31 -6.29 -11.43 -4.74
CA GLN A 31 -5.10 -11.91 -5.47
C GLN A 31 -4.77 -13.36 -5.13
N TYR A 32 -4.80 -13.72 -3.84
CA TYR A 32 -4.27 -14.99 -3.35
C TYR A 32 -5.33 -15.96 -2.81
N GLY A 33 -6.61 -15.56 -2.80
CA GLY A 33 -7.68 -16.33 -2.18
C GLY A 33 -9.00 -16.23 -2.94
N ILE A 34 -10.10 -16.10 -2.20
CA ILE A 34 -11.44 -15.95 -2.77
C ILE A 34 -11.75 -14.46 -2.93
N PRO A 35 -12.04 -13.99 -4.17
CA PRO A 35 -12.39 -12.60 -4.41
C PRO A 35 -13.60 -12.12 -3.60
N ARG A 36 -13.48 -10.92 -3.04
CA ARG A 36 -14.52 -10.21 -2.30
C ARG A 36 -14.51 -8.73 -2.64
N SER A 37 -15.64 -8.09 -2.39
CA SER A 37 -15.72 -6.64 -2.45
C SER A 37 -14.84 -6.00 -1.37
N THR A 38 -14.11 -4.96 -1.77
CA THR A 38 -13.33 -4.08 -0.90
C THR A 38 -13.38 -2.64 -1.44
N LYS A 39 -13.08 -1.68 -0.57
CA LYS A 39 -13.01 -0.25 -0.85
C LYS A 39 -11.61 0.32 -0.68
N ASP A 40 -10.65 -0.52 -0.30
CA ASP A 40 -9.27 -0.15 -0.08
C ASP A 40 -8.28 -1.18 -0.62
N ILE A 41 -7.09 -0.68 -0.94
CA ILE A 41 -5.90 -1.46 -1.26
C ILE A 41 -4.85 -1.03 -0.25
N TYR A 42 -4.27 -2.01 0.45
CA TYR A 42 -3.18 -1.75 1.38
C TYR A 42 -1.91 -2.45 0.93
N VAL A 43 -0.79 -1.75 1.03
CA VAL A 43 0.54 -2.29 0.76
C VAL A 43 1.48 -1.98 1.92
N VAL A 44 2.38 -2.90 2.20
CA VAL A 44 3.56 -2.66 3.02
C VAL A 44 4.73 -2.47 2.08
N VAL A 45 5.54 -1.44 2.27
CA VAL A 45 6.73 -1.16 1.46
C VAL A 45 7.97 -1.14 2.34
N GLN A 46 9.06 -1.70 1.83
CA GLN A 46 10.37 -1.55 2.45
C GLN A 46 11.04 -0.30 1.84
N THR A 47 11.04 0.79 2.60
CA THR A 47 11.76 2.02 2.24
C THR A 47 12.86 2.30 3.27
N GLN A 48 13.86 3.07 2.89
CA GLN A 48 14.81 3.59 3.88
C GLN A 48 14.10 4.61 4.78
N ALA A 49 14.45 4.62 6.07
CA ALA A 49 13.89 5.55 7.04
C ALA A 49 14.04 7.00 6.53
N GLY A 50 12.93 7.65 6.20
CA GLY A 50 12.89 9.02 5.66
C GLY A 50 12.25 9.19 4.27
N ASN A 51 12.08 8.12 3.48
CA ASN A 51 11.58 8.21 2.09
C ASN A 51 10.05 8.14 1.92
N LEU A 52 9.27 8.27 2.99
CA LEU A 52 7.80 8.36 2.90
C LEU A 52 7.33 9.51 2.00
N HIS A 53 8.11 10.60 1.91
CA HIS A 53 7.81 11.73 1.05
C HIS A 53 7.87 11.41 -0.46
N ASP A 54 8.58 10.36 -0.86
CA ASP A 54 8.73 9.98 -2.28
C ASP A 54 7.58 9.10 -2.79
N LEU A 55 6.71 8.60 -1.89
CA LEU A 55 5.60 7.72 -2.26
C LEU A 55 4.63 8.36 -3.26
N ALA A 56 4.32 9.65 -3.09
CA ALA A 56 3.49 10.38 -4.04
C ALA A 56 4.16 10.50 -5.42
N GLY A 57 5.50 10.65 -5.45
CA GLY A 57 6.27 10.66 -6.70
C GLY A 57 6.28 9.30 -7.40
N ILE A 58 6.40 8.21 -6.63
CA ILE A 58 6.35 6.83 -7.14
C ILE A 58 4.96 6.51 -7.69
N LEU A 59 3.90 6.79 -6.92
CA LEU A 59 2.52 6.52 -7.34
C LEU A 59 2.07 7.45 -8.46
N GLY A 60 2.65 8.64 -8.58
CA GLY A 60 2.34 9.62 -9.61
C GLY A 60 1.17 10.55 -9.25
N PRO A 61 0.90 11.54 -10.12
CA PRO A 61 -0.01 12.65 -9.82
C PRO A 61 -1.47 12.25 -9.65
N GLU A 62 -1.86 11.06 -10.12
CA GLU A 62 -3.20 10.50 -9.96
C GLU A 62 -3.52 10.14 -8.49
N PHE A 63 -2.51 10.06 -7.63
CA PHE A 63 -2.60 9.60 -6.24
C PHE A 63 -2.23 10.74 -5.30
N LEU A 64 -3.26 11.38 -4.74
CA LEU A 64 -3.09 12.52 -3.87
C LEU A 64 -2.94 12.07 -2.41
N PRO A 65 -1.84 12.39 -1.71
CA PRO A 65 -1.67 12.02 -0.32
C PRO A 65 -2.69 12.74 0.56
N GLU A 66 -3.35 11.98 1.43
CA GLU A 66 -4.15 12.54 2.52
C GLU A 66 -3.24 13.24 3.53
N GLN A 67 -3.69 14.38 4.07
CA GLN A 67 -2.86 15.19 4.98
C GLN A 67 -2.56 14.49 6.31
N GLN A 68 -3.41 13.55 6.72
CA GLN A 68 -3.30 12.88 8.00
C GLN A 68 -2.91 11.41 7.82
N PHE A 69 -1.82 11.03 8.45
CA PHE A 69 -1.47 9.62 8.61
C PHE A 69 -2.47 8.92 9.53
N ARG A 70 -2.78 7.68 9.20
CA ARG A 70 -3.57 6.80 10.06
C ARG A 70 -2.62 5.98 10.94
N PHE A 71 -2.91 5.91 12.24
CA PHE A 71 -2.16 5.05 13.16
C PHE A 71 -2.79 3.66 13.24
N GLU A 72 -1.97 2.62 13.17
CA GLU A 72 -2.35 1.22 13.27
C GLU A 72 -1.88 0.68 14.63
N THR A 73 -2.81 0.18 15.42
CA THR A 73 -2.57 -0.11 16.83
C THR A 73 -1.95 -1.48 17.10
N ASN A 74 -2.03 -2.45 16.18
CA ASN A 74 -1.50 -3.79 16.42
C ASN A 74 0.03 -3.83 16.32
N THR A 75 0.60 -3.07 15.39
CA THR A 75 2.03 -2.97 15.09
C THR A 75 2.63 -1.63 15.53
N GLY A 76 1.79 -0.66 15.91
CA GLY A 76 2.24 0.69 16.28
C GLY A 76 2.76 1.50 15.08
N THR A 77 2.31 1.15 13.87
CA THR A 77 2.79 1.75 12.62
C THR A 77 1.88 2.88 12.14
N VAL A 78 2.40 3.67 11.20
CA VAL A 78 1.63 4.69 10.49
C VAL A 78 1.37 4.25 9.05
N CYS A 79 0.20 4.63 8.55
CA CYS A 79 -0.25 4.41 7.19
C CYS A 79 -0.46 5.77 6.52
N GLN A 80 0.26 6.01 5.43
CA GLN A 80 -0.04 7.13 4.54
C GLN A 80 -1.16 6.69 3.60
N GLU A 81 -2.25 7.46 3.57
CA GLU A 81 -3.32 7.21 2.61
C GLU A 81 -3.21 8.10 1.39
N PHE A 82 -3.70 7.60 0.26
CA PHE A 82 -3.80 8.30 -1.00
C PHE A 82 -5.20 8.14 -1.56
N ALA A 83 -5.75 9.25 -2.05
CA ALA A 83 -6.96 9.27 -2.86
C ALA A 83 -6.59 9.11 -4.33
N ALA A 84 -7.15 8.09 -4.99
CA ALA A 84 -6.98 7.88 -6.41
C ALA A 84 -7.98 8.75 -7.21
N GLN A 85 -7.49 9.59 -8.12
CA GLN A 85 -8.32 10.54 -8.85
C GLN A 85 -9.42 9.83 -9.68
N GLY A 86 -10.66 10.29 -9.50
CA GLY A 86 -11.82 9.71 -10.21
C GLY A 86 -12.19 8.29 -9.77
N CYS A 87 -11.70 7.83 -8.61
CA CYS A 87 -12.08 6.57 -7.99
C CYS A 87 -12.39 6.77 -6.50
N THR A 88 -13.29 5.97 -5.94
CA THR A 88 -13.55 5.96 -4.48
C THR A 88 -12.65 4.99 -3.71
N MET A 89 -11.80 4.27 -4.43
CA MET A 89 -10.83 3.34 -3.86
C MET A 89 -9.74 4.11 -3.12
N LYS A 90 -9.51 3.76 -1.85
CA LYS A 90 -8.40 4.30 -1.06
C LYS A 90 -7.17 3.42 -1.19
N VAL A 91 -5.99 4.03 -1.23
CA VAL A 91 -4.72 3.32 -1.21
C VAL A 91 -3.98 3.67 0.07
N GLY A 92 -3.70 2.69 0.91
CA GLY A 92 -2.92 2.89 2.12
C GLY A 92 -1.55 2.23 2.01
N VAL A 93 -0.52 2.98 2.36
CA VAL A 93 0.87 2.52 2.31
C VAL A 93 1.45 2.53 3.71
N PHE A 94 1.84 1.36 4.18
CA PHE A 94 2.57 1.14 5.43
C PHE A 94 4.06 1.04 5.14
N THR A 95 4.90 1.65 5.98
CA THR A 95 6.33 1.32 6.00
C THR A 95 6.53 0.02 6.76
N LEU A 96 7.35 -0.89 6.22
CA LEU A 96 7.74 -2.12 6.90
C LEU A 96 8.35 -1.78 8.26
N SER A 97 7.74 -2.28 9.33
CA SER A 97 8.18 -2.05 10.70
C SER A 97 9.09 -3.16 11.20
N ASP A 98 9.78 -2.92 12.32
CA ASP A 98 10.61 -3.93 12.99
C ASP A 98 9.78 -4.95 13.81
N ASP A 99 8.45 -4.89 13.76
CA ASP A 99 7.60 -5.88 14.41
C ASP A 99 7.83 -7.28 13.81
N ALA A 100 7.92 -8.29 14.67
CA ALA A 100 8.27 -9.65 14.25
C ALA A 100 7.23 -10.27 13.31
N HIS A 101 5.94 -9.93 13.49
CA HIS A 101 4.89 -10.38 12.58
C HIS A 101 5.02 -9.70 11.21
N ASP A 102 5.28 -8.39 11.18
CA ASP A 102 5.52 -7.63 9.95
C ASP A 102 6.73 -8.16 9.16
N GLN A 103 7.84 -8.38 9.83
CA GLN A 103 9.05 -8.94 9.22
C GLN A 103 8.79 -10.35 8.66
N ALA A 104 8.14 -11.22 9.44
CA ALA A 104 7.88 -12.59 9.02
C ALA A 104 6.92 -12.67 7.82
N ARG A 105 5.87 -11.84 7.76
CA ARG A 105 4.96 -11.82 6.60
C ARG A 105 5.64 -11.24 5.36
N PHE A 106 6.45 -10.19 5.52
CA PHE A 106 7.13 -9.53 4.41
C PHE A 106 8.24 -10.39 3.79
N ALA A 107 8.92 -11.20 4.61
CA ALA A 107 9.89 -12.19 4.13
C ALA A 107 9.25 -13.32 3.29
N ARG A 108 7.93 -13.51 3.38
CA ARG A 108 7.17 -14.52 2.62
C ARG A 108 6.48 -13.96 1.38
N ARG A 109 6.75 -12.70 1.02
CA ARG A 109 6.23 -12.11 -0.22
C ARG A 109 6.71 -12.92 -1.42
N VAL A 110 5.84 -13.07 -2.43
CA VAL A 110 6.09 -13.80 -3.67
C VAL A 110 6.18 -12.86 -4.85
#